data_AF-A0A3D0W0S7-F1
#
_entry.id   AF-A0A3D0W0S7-F1
#
_cell.length_a   1.000
_cell.length_b   1.000
_cell.length_c   1.000
_cell.angle_alpha   90.00
_cell.angle_beta   90.00
_cell.angle_gamma   90.00
#
_symmetry.space_group_name_H-M   'P 1'
#
loop_
_entity.id
_entity.type
_entity.pdbx_description
1 polymer ?
#
loop_
_entity_poly.entity_id
_entity_poly.type
_entity_poly.pdbx_seq_one_letter_code
_entity_poly.pdbx_strand_id
1 'polypeptide(L)'
;MPGSKKNEFQNIYNFNAETNAYVINVSLEDYSELFNGWDASPLRRKDLEPELLDYLEQAGTEIPLKEKIEICFHLPKTMHDVDKESKSLTGIQNNFKVVMFFINKTLKTNYRQ
;
A
#
# COMPACT_ATOMS: atom_id res chain seq x y z
N MET A 1 12.09 -8.62 -38.71
CA MET A 1 12.08 -7.45 -37.79
C MET A 1 11.82 -7.96 -36.38
N PRO A 2 12.67 -7.68 -35.39
CA PRO A 2 12.44 -8.14 -34.02
C PRO A 2 11.51 -7.16 -33.31
N GLY A 3 10.25 -7.56 -33.12
CA GLY A 3 9.25 -6.80 -32.38
C GLY A 3 9.48 -6.89 -30.89
N SER A 4 9.94 -5.78 -30.32
CA SER A 4 9.77 -5.29 -28.95
C SER A 4 9.24 -6.26 -27.89
N LYS A 5 10.13 -6.76 -27.02
CA LYS A 5 9.81 -7.23 -25.66
C LYS A 5 9.43 -6.04 -24.75
N LYS A 6 8.32 -5.38 -25.05
CA LYS A 6 7.69 -4.40 -24.17
C LYS A 6 6.24 -4.86 -24.01
N ASN A 7 5.79 -5.06 -22.77
CA ASN A 7 4.38 -5.12 -22.34
C ASN A 7 3.81 -6.48 -21.88
N GLU A 8 4.56 -7.30 -21.14
CA GLU A 8 3.91 -8.37 -20.36
C GLU A 8 3.48 -7.89 -18.96
N PHE A 9 4.11 -6.84 -18.42
CA PHE A 9 3.79 -6.27 -17.09
C PHE A 9 2.89 -5.03 -17.12
N GLN A 10 2.58 -4.48 -18.31
CA GLN A 10 1.69 -3.31 -18.44
C GLN A 10 0.21 -3.61 -18.11
N ASN A 11 -0.15 -4.85 -17.78
CA ASN A 11 -1.52 -5.28 -17.58
C ASN A 11 -1.93 -5.55 -16.12
N ILE A 12 -1.02 -5.44 -15.14
CA ILE A 12 -1.37 -5.71 -13.72
C ILE A 12 -1.76 -4.41 -13.01
N TYR A 13 -1.04 -3.32 -13.27
CA TYR A 13 -1.25 -2.02 -12.63
C TYR A 13 -1.85 -1.03 -13.60
N ASN A 14 -3.01 -0.48 -13.24
CA ASN A 14 -3.63 0.60 -14.00
C ASN A 14 -2.76 1.85 -13.92
N PHE A 15 -2.68 2.64 -14.99
CA PHE A 15 -1.98 3.93 -14.95
C PHE A 15 -2.98 5.07 -14.95
N ASN A 16 -2.94 5.90 -13.91
CA ASN A 16 -3.74 7.11 -13.82
C ASN A 16 -3.00 8.26 -14.52
N ALA A 17 -3.46 8.63 -15.71
CA ALA A 17 -2.87 9.70 -16.50
C ALA A 17 -3.07 11.09 -15.89
N GLU A 18 -4.09 11.28 -15.04
CA GLU A 18 -4.38 12.58 -14.41
C GLU A 18 -3.39 12.88 -13.28
N THR A 19 -3.06 11.87 -12.49
CA THR A 19 -2.13 12.00 -11.35
C THR A 19 -0.70 11.57 -11.69
N ASN A 20 -0.51 10.98 -12.88
CA ASN A 20 0.73 10.41 -13.39
C ASN A 20 1.31 9.38 -12.41
N ALA A 21 0.47 8.42 -12.02
CA ALA A 21 0.80 7.39 -11.04
C ALA A 21 0.29 6.01 -11.47
N TYR A 22 1.03 4.96 -11.10
CA TYR A 22 0.56 3.58 -11.18
C TYR A 22 -0.37 3.30 -10.00
N VAL A 23 -1.54 2.74 -10.29
CA VAL A 23 -2.59 2.45 -9.33
C VAL A 23 -2.56 0.97 -8.97
N ILE A 24 -2.24 0.70 -7.71
CA ILE A 24 -2.38 -0.60 -7.08
C ILE A 24 -3.80 -0.69 -6.54
N ASN A 25 -4.60 -1.58 -7.13
CA ASN A 25 -5.97 -1.81 -6.69
C ASN A 25 -5.99 -2.94 -5.66
N VAL A 26 -6.69 -2.68 -4.55
CA VAL A 26 -6.92 -3.64 -3.46
C VAL A 26 -8.42 -3.71 -3.24
N SER A 27 -9.00 -4.89 -3.40
CA SER A 27 -10.40 -5.14 -3.09
C SER A 27 -10.53 -5.69 -1.68
N LEU A 28 -11.44 -5.12 -0.89
CA LEU A 28 -11.69 -5.50 0.49
C LEU A 28 -13.18 -5.76 0.66
N GLU A 29 -13.57 -6.73 1.50
CA GLU A 29 -14.97 -6.93 1.86
C GLU A 29 -15.36 -6.06 3.08
N ASP A 30 -14.45 -5.85 4.03
CA ASP A 30 -14.60 -4.98 5.20
C ASP A 30 -13.32 -4.18 5.54
N TYR A 31 -13.49 -3.03 6.20
CA TYR A 31 -12.37 -2.19 6.66
C TYR A 31 -11.43 -2.89 7.63
N SER A 32 -11.88 -3.94 8.32
CA SER A 32 -11.05 -4.70 9.26
C SER A 32 -9.97 -5.54 8.58
N GLU A 33 -10.14 -5.91 7.30
CA GLU A 33 -9.13 -6.67 6.53
C GLU A 33 -7.85 -5.88 6.30
N LEU A 34 -7.92 -4.56 6.34
CA LEU A 34 -6.73 -3.71 6.27
C LEU A 34 -5.78 -3.92 7.44
N PHE A 35 -6.29 -4.44 8.55
CA PHE A 35 -5.59 -4.50 9.82
C PHE A 35 -5.43 -5.94 10.27
N ASN A 36 -4.35 -6.18 11.02
CA ASN A 36 -4.15 -7.47 11.62
C ASN A 36 -5.30 -7.79 12.62
N GLY A 37 -6.07 -8.84 12.29
CA GLY A 37 -7.18 -9.32 13.09
C GLY A 37 -6.76 -9.90 14.45
N TRP A 38 -5.51 -10.38 14.54
CA TRP A 38 -4.91 -10.90 15.76
C TRP A 38 -4.26 -9.82 16.62
N ASP A 39 -4.09 -8.62 16.07
CA ASP A 39 -3.55 -7.50 16.83
C ASP A 39 -4.61 -6.92 17.76
N ALA A 40 -4.40 -7.17 19.06
CA ALA A 40 -5.22 -6.65 20.15
C ALA A 40 -4.97 -5.15 20.41
N SER A 41 -4.09 -4.50 19.66
CA SER A 41 -3.81 -3.07 19.78
C SER A 41 -5.06 -2.24 19.48
N PRO A 42 -5.25 -1.11 20.19
CA PRO A 42 -6.29 -0.14 19.85
C PRO A 42 -6.15 0.28 18.39
N LEU A 43 -7.27 0.48 17.69
CA LEU A 43 -7.36 0.74 16.23
C LEU A 43 -6.33 1.76 15.68
N ARG A 44 -5.87 2.72 16.50
CA ARG A 44 -4.86 3.73 16.14
C ARG A 44 -3.42 3.20 16.01
N ARG A 45 -3.14 2.01 16.52
CA ARG A 45 -1.83 1.35 16.48
C ARG A 45 -1.89 -0.03 15.84
N LYS A 46 -3.02 -0.39 15.23
CA LYS A 46 -3.10 -1.68 14.56
C LYS A 46 -2.10 -1.75 13.43
N ASP A 47 -1.33 -2.82 13.42
CA ASP A 47 -0.49 -3.13 12.28
C ASP A 47 -1.37 -3.48 11.07
N LEU A 48 -0.88 -3.12 9.89
CA LEU A 48 -1.52 -3.55 8.65
C LEU A 48 -1.44 -5.08 8.57
N GLU A 49 -2.42 -5.64 7.90
CA GLU A 49 -2.46 -7.07 7.65
C GLU A 49 -1.18 -7.48 6.86
N PRO A 50 -0.45 -8.52 7.30
CA PRO A 50 0.81 -8.95 6.67
C PRO A 50 0.71 -9.29 5.17
N GLU A 51 -0.34 -10.00 4.75
CA GLU A 51 -0.57 -10.35 3.34
C GLU A 51 -0.78 -9.09 2.47
N LEU A 52 -1.47 -8.07 2.98
CA LEU A 52 -1.59 -6.76 2.33
C LEU A 52 -0.24 -6.07 2.20
N LEU A 53 0.59 -6.10 3.24
CA LEU A 53 1.94 -5.53 3.19
C LEU A 53 2.81 -6.24 2.16
N ASP A 54 2.82 -7.57 2.15
CA ASP A 54 3.58 -8.37 1.20
C ASP A 54 3.15 -8.08 -0.24
N TYR A 55 1.84 -7.96 -0.49
CA TYR A 55 1.31 -7.58 -1.81
C TYR A 55 1.78 -6.18 -2.25
N LEU A 56 1.73 -5.19 -1.33
CA LEU A 56 2.19 -3.83 -1.62
C LEU A 56 3.71 -3.77 -1.84
N GLU A 57 4.49 -4.56 -1.10
CA GLU A 57 5.94 -4.67 -1.29
C GLU A 57 6.26 -5.27 -2.66
N GLN A 58 5.62 -6.39 -3.02
CA GLN A 58 5.79 -7.00 -4.33
C GLN A 58 5.45 -6.00 -5.44
N ALA A 59 4.29 -5.34 -5.35
CA ALA A 59 3.89 -4.32 -6.32
C ALA A 59 4.88 -3.15 -6.39
N GLY A 60 5.38 -2.70 -5.24
CA GLY A 60 6.39 -1.65 -5.15
C GLY A 60 7.75 -2.05 -5.76
N THR A 61 8.11 -3.33 -5.73
CA THR A 61 9.34 -3.83 -6.40
C THR A 61 9.19 -3.96 -7.92
N GLU A 62 7.97 -4.24 -8.40
CA GLU A 62 7.67 -4.32 -9.82
C GLU A 62 7.58 -2.94 -10.47
N ILE A 63 7.08 -1.94 -9.73
CA ILE A 63 6.97 -0.56 -10.21
C ILE A 63 8.32 0.17 -10.07
N PRO A 64 8.81 0.86 -11.11
CA PRO A 64 10.08 1.59 -11.02
C PRO A 64 10.02 2.70 -9.96
N LEU A 65 11.05 2.78 -9.11
CA LEU A 65 11.16 3.73 -7.97
C LEU A 65 10.95 5.22 -8.33
N LYS A 66 11.18 5.59 -9.60
CA LYS A 66 11.01 6.97 -10.11
C LYS A 66 9.55 7.34 -10.40
N GLU A 67 8.67 6.35 -10.49
CA GLU A 67 7.27 6.54 -10.82
C GLU A 67 6.45 6.73 -9.54
N LYS A 68 5.36 7.49 -9.64
CA LYS A 68 4.44 7.65 -8.50
C LYS A 68 3.54 6.41 -8.39
N ILE A 69 3.17 6.09 -7.16
CA ILE A 69 2.28 4.97 -6.84
C ILE A 69 1.07 5.52 -6.09
N GLU A 70 -0.10 5.06 -6.49
CA GLU A 70 -1.38 5.25 -5.81
C GLU A 70 -1.90 3.90 -5.36
N ILE A 71 -2.47 3.84 -4.16
CA ILE A 71 -3.12 2.64 -3.64
C ILE A 71 -4.61 2.94 -3.53
N CYS A 72 -5.43 2.20 -4.27
CA CYS A 72 -6.87 2.36 -4.30
C CYS A 72 -7.55 1.16 -3.65
N PHE A 73 -8.18 1.42 -2.51
CA PHE A 73 -8.99 0.43 -1.79
C PHE A 73 -10.44 0.49 -2.27
N HIS A 74 -10.97 -0.65 -2.68
CA HIS A 74 -12.34 -0.81 -3.16
C HIS A 74 -13.14 -1.60 -2.15
N LEU A 75 -14.24 -1.02 -1.65
CA LEU A 75 -15.19 -1.68 -0.75
C LEU A 75 -16.60 -1.70 -1.35
N PRO A 76 -17.44 -2.70 -0.99
CA PRO A 76 -18.85 -2.69 -1.31
C PRO A 76 -19.53 -1.44 -0.75
N LYS A 77 -20.41 -0.80 -1.54
CA LYS A 77 -21.17 0.39 -1.11
C LYS A 77 -21.99 0.17 0.16
N THR A 78 -22.41 -1.06 0.42
CA THR A 78 -23.16 -1.46 1.62
C THR A 78 -22.36 -1.31 2.91
N MET A 79 -21.03 -1.32 2.80
CA MET A 79 -20.11 -1.21 3.93
C MET A 79 -19.61 0.22 4.15
N HIS A 80 -19.98 1.16 3.28
CA HIS A 80 -19.49 2.54 3.33
C HIS A 80 -19.84 3.21 4.67
N ASP A 81 -18.81 3.58 5.41
CA ASP A 81 -18.91 4.22 6.71
C ASP A 81 -17.77 5.25 6.82
N VAL A 82 -18.14 6.52 6.84
CA VAL A 82 -17.20 7.66 6.80
C VAL A 82 -16.26 7.66 8.02
N ASP A 83 -16.76 7.26 9.19
CA ASP A 83 -15.95 7.20 10.40
C ASP A 83 -14.93 6.06 10.34
N LYS A 84 -15.35 4.89 9.85
CA LYS A 84 -14.43 3.75 9.63
C LYS A 84 -13.42 4.06 8.55
N GLU A 85 -13.82 4.70 7.46
CA GLU A 85 -12.93 5.08 6.36
C GLU A 85 -11.84 6.05 6.82
N SER A 86 -12.22 7.11 7.53
CA SER A 86 -11.29 8.09 8.09
C SER A 86 -10.30 7.46 9.08
N LYS A 87 -10.80 6.58 9.97
CA LYS A 87 -9.95 5.81 10.90
C LYS A 87 -9.01 4.87 10.16
N SER A 88 -9.48 4.23 9.09
CA SER A 88 -8.71 3.28 8.31
C SER A 88 -7.57 3.96 7.56
N LEU A 89 -7.87 5.07 6.88
CA LEU A 89 -6.87 5.93 6.22
C LEU A 89 -5.81 6.42 7.22
N THR A 90 -6.24 6.87 8.39
CA THR A 90 -5.33 7.31 9.46
C THR A 90 -4.43 6.16 9.93
N GLY A 91 -5.00 4.95 10.09
CA GLY A 91 -4.26 3.75 10.48
C GLY A 91 -3.18 3.39 9.47
N ILE A 92 -3.53 3.32 8.18
CA ILE A 92 -2.59 3.05 7.08
C ILE A 92 -1.45 4.07 7.06
N GLN A 93 -1.78 5.37 7.09
CA GLN A 93 -0.76 6.42 7.06
C GLN A 93 0.18 6.36 8.27
N ASN A 94 -0.34 6.02 9.45
CA ASN A 94 0.48 5.88 10.65
C ASN A 94 1.40 4.66 10.56
N ASN A 95 0.92 3.53 10.03
CA ASN A 95 1.75 2.35 9.81
C ASN A 95 2.93 2.67 8.88
N PHE A 96 2.70 3.30 7.73
CA PHE A 96 3.77 3.72 6.82
C PHE A 96 4.77 4.69 7.47
N LYS A 97 4.30 5.63 8.30
CA LYS A 97 5.19 6.54 9.05
C LYS A 97 6.09 5.76 10.02
N VAL A 98 5.56 4.76 10.69
CA VAL A 98 6.32 3.89 11.61
C VAL A 98 7.35 3.08 10.85
N VAL A 99 6.96 2.43 9.75
CA VAL A 99 7.87 1.67 8.88
C VAL A 99 9.01 2.56 8.37
N MET A 100 8.68 3.73 7.82
CA MET A 100 9.68 4.70 7.35
C MET A 100 10.59 5.21 8.46
N PHE A 101 10.08 5.41 9.67
CA PHE A 101 10.89 5.79 10.82
C PHE A 101 11.95 4.72 11.13
N PHE A 102 11.56 3.44 11.15
CA PHE A 102 12.49 2.34 11.39
C PHE A 102 13.53 2.20 10.27
N ILE A 103 13.10 2.25 9.00
CA ILE A 103 14.03 2.21 7.84
C ILE A 103 15.07 3.33 7.95
N ASN A 104 14.64 4.57 8.18
CA ASN A 104 15.54 5.71 8.33
C ASN A 104 16.49 5.57 9.53
N LYS A 105 16.02 5.01 10.65
CA LYS A 105 16.84 4.75 11.84
C LYS A 105 17.92 3.70 11.57
N THR A 106 17.57 2.62 10.86
CA THR A 106 18.50 1.57 10.46
C THR A 106 19.54 2.11 9.48
N LEU A 107 19.12 2.84 8.44
CA LEU A 107 20.03 3.47 7.48
C LEU A 107 21.03 4.41 8.18
N LYS A 108 20.56 5.28 9.08
CA LYS A 108 21.44 6.20 9.85
C LYS A 108 22.47 5.47 10.71
N THR A 109 22.15 4.28 11.20
CA THR A 109 23.10 3.45 11.97
C THR A 109 24.17 2.87 11.05
N ASN A 110 23.78 2.41 9.85
CA ASN A 110 24.70 1.83 8.88
C ASN A 110 25.64 2.86 8.24
N TYR A 111 25.18 4.09 7.95
CA TYR A 111 26.03 5.16 7.40
C TYR A 111 27.06 5.75 8.40
N ARG A 112 27.07 5.28 9.66
CA ARG A 112 28.02 5.71 10.70
C ARG A 112 29.19 4.72 10.89
N GLN A 113 29.21 3.60 10.17
CA GLN A 113 30.34 2.68 10.09
C GLN A 113 31.08 2.88 8.75
#